data_AF-A0A443S7U8-F1
#
_entry.id   AF-A0A443S7U8-F1
#
_cell.length_a   1.000
_cell.length_b   1.000
_cell.length_c   1.000
_cell.angle_alpha   90.00
_cell.angle_beta   90.00
_cell.angle_gamma   90.00
#
_symmetry.space_group_name_H-M   'P 1'
#
loop_
_entity.id
_entity.type
_entity.pdbx_description
1 polymer ?
#
loop_
_entity_poly.entity_id
_entity_poly.type
_entity_poly.pdbx_seq_one_letter_code
_entity_poly.pdbx_strand_id
1 'polypeptide(L)'
;MLSPMAKGLFHRAIMQSGSALSPWAVATDAGKYSRQLAQQLGCLTNKSEKNSAIVNCLRQKPVNELLSVKFKVPTHLISFGPTIDGIVVPNDPSTLMADSHSLYGSYDLMFGITKAEAYNYFTTYDERHGIDANRRDRILRTLVRNLFNFHLQEIFLTIANEYTDWSRPTINALSIFESVSDALSDALVTSAIIKSGLLHSKQHKQTFFYNFAHSTEVDDYHWRIGSTHGEDLLYVFGAPLVSGTPLGFLLGNYTKAESALSENVINYWSNFARSGDPNNNVSPTLDANNNLATKSKSETKHWQRYEEQQQYYLMLMFKVKMCSNCAALSDIQQIRYLKRIICLFTAAKPKIKDHYQSHRLSYWLNLIPRIHVPGVSSAFEHHLLEDFENPVNYEGIVREMTAVESLLANQHNSRENSNSFDKSAHSTFAAVNNFGNNVSAKTSVSSLWPIDTLNVNGVFDDEKDINNYLNGSFSMIVQETTYSTALSVTIAIGCSLLVLNILVFAGVFYHRDRGSSSETVDNNKTYEVRMRICICNNCMLHSFHVNYILFFITERLFC
;
A
#
# COMPACT_ATOMS: atom_id res chain seq x y z
N MET A 1 11.98 -11.60 20.49
CA MET A 1 13.22 -12.00 19.77
C MET A 1 14.39 -11.06 20.07
N LEU A 2 14.19 -9.74 20.13
CA LEU A 2 15.29 -8.77 20.37
C LEU A 2 15.62 -8.53 21.85
N SER A 3 14.66 -8.78 22.76
CA SER A 3 14.86 -8.55 24.19
C SER A 3 15.71 -9.63 24.84
N PRO A 4 16.78 -9.28 25.59
CA PRO A 4 17.55 -10.23 26.41
C PRO A 4 16.69 -10.94 27.45
N MET A 5 15.67 -10.27 27.98
CA MET A 5 14.76 -10.81 28.99
C MET A 5 13.87 -11.94 28.45
N ALA A 6 13.70 -12.02 27.12
CA ALA A 6 12.87 -13.04 26.49
C ALA A 6 13.65 -14.32 26.12
N LYS A 7 14.95 -14.38 26.43
CA LYS A 7 15.82 -15.52 26.10
C LYS A 7 15.32 -16.79 26.78
N GLY A 8 15.01 -17.81 25.97
CA GLY A 8 14.56 -19.12 26.45
C GLY A 8 13.08 -19.23 26.81
N LEU A 9 12.28 -18.16 26.65
CA LEU A 9 10.84 -18.20 26.93
C LEU A 9 10.00 -18.79 25.81
N PHE A 10 10.50 -18.75 24.57
CA PHE A 10 9.86 -19.29 23.39
C PHE A 10 10.93 -19.84 22.44
N HIS A 11 10.52 -20.64 21.46
CA HIS A 11 11.44 -21.30 20.52
C HIS A 11 11.35 -20.72 19.11
N ARG A 12 10.20 -20.16 18.73
CA ARG A 12 9.88 -19.77 17.34
C ARG A 12 8.97 -18.56 17.33
N ALA A 13 8.97 -17.82 16.23
CA ALA A 13 8.12 -16.66 16.05
C ALA A 13 7.42 -16.68 14.68
N ILE A 14 6.17 -16.20 14.68
CA ILE A 14 5.42 -15.91 13.46
C ILE A 14 5.12 -14.40 13.47
N MET A 15 5.57 -13.68 12.44
CA MET A 15 5.36 -12.23 12.29
C MET A 15 4.39 -11.96 11.14
N GLN A 16 3.18 -11.51 11.44
CA GLN A 16 2.14 -11.23 10.44
C GLN A 16 1.99 -9.71 10.30
N SER A 17 2.29 -9.17 9.12
CA SER A 17 2.08 -7.76 8.76
C SER A 17 2.66 -6.74 9.75
N GLY A 18 3.78 -7.07 10.41
CA GLY A 18 4.41 -6.18 11.38
C GLY A 18 5.88 -6.49 11.63
N SER A 19 6.67 -5.43 11.84
CA SER A 19 8.07 -5.52 12.24
C SER A 19 8.44 -4.42 13.21
N ALA A 20 9.44 -4.68 14.07
CA ALA A 20 10.07 -3.65 14.89
C ALA A 20 10.82 -2.57 14.07
N LEU A 21 11.01 -2.78 12.76
CA LEU A 21 11.58 -1.80 11.83
C LEU A 21 10.52 -0.88 11.20
N SER A 22 9.23 -1.13 11.43
CA SER A 22 8.17 -0.26 10.94
C SER A 22 8.19 1.09 11.68
N PRO A 23 7.89 2.21 11.02
CA PRO A 23 7.98 3.54 11.65
C PRO A 23 7.09 3.72 12.89
N TRP A 24 5.97 3.01 12.93
CA TRP A 24 5.01 3.02 14.03
C TRP A 24 5.32 2.01 15.14
N ALA A 25 6.44 1.26 15.07
CA ALA A 25 6.74 0.20 16.04
C ALA A 25 7.45 0.70 17.30
N VAL A 26 8.18 1.81 17.22
CA VAL A 26 8.93 2.40 18.34
C VAL A 26 8.47 3.84 18.56
N ALA A 27 8.10 4.17 19.79
CA ALA A 27 7.68 5.51 20.19
C ALA A 27 8.91 6.36 20.56
N THR A 28 9.47 7.08 19.60
CA THR A 28 10.65 7.95 19.81
C THR A 28 10.38 9.10 20.76
N ASP A 29 9.20 9.71 20.66
CA ASP A 29 8.80 10.91 21.42
C ASP A 29 7.96 10.61 22.68
N ALA A 30 7.99 9.38 23.17
CA ALA A 30 7.19 8.95 24.33
C ALA A 30 7.40 9.87 25.56
N GLY A 31 8.61 10.39 25.77
CA GLY A 31 8.90 11.34 26.84
C GLY A 31 8.19 12.70 26.68
N LYS A 32 8.06 13.20 25.45
CA LYS A 32 7.31 14.43 25.12
C LYS A 32 5.83 14.23 25.43
N TYR A 33 5.25 13.14 24.94
CA TYR A 33 3.83 12.82 25.17
C TYR A 33 3.51 12.53 26.63
N SER A 34 4.42 11.87 27.37
CA SER A 34 4.26 11.64 28.81
C SER A 34 4.17 12.95 29.61
N ARG A 35 4.97 13.96 29.23
CA ARG A 35 4.89 15.29 29.87
C ARG A 35 3.63 16.05 29.46
N GLN A 36 3.20 15.94 28.20
CA GLN A 36 1.93 16.52 27.76
C GLN A 36 0.73 15.91 28.50
N LEU A 37 0.74 14.59 28.72
CA LEU A 37 -0.27 13.90 29.52
C LEU A 37 -0.31 14.45 30.95
N ALA A 38 0.86 14.57 31.58
CA ALA A 38 0.97 15.12 32.93
C ALA A 38 0.47 16.57 33.02
N GLN A 39 0.74 17.40 32.00
CA GLN A 39 0.24 18.78 31.94
C GLN A 39 -1.27 18.83 31.87
N GLN A 40 -1.90 18.04 31.00
CA GLN A 40 -3.36 18.05 30.83
C GLN A 40 -4.10 17.54 32.07
N LEU A 41 -3.49 16.63 32.84
CA LEU A 41 -4.09 16.08 34.06
C LEU A 41 -3.73 16.86 35.34
N GLY A 42 -3.01 17.98 35.21
CA GLY A 42 -2.57 18.80 36.35
C GLY A 42 -1.51 18.13 37.23
N CYS A 43 -0.81 17.12 36.72
CA CYS A 43 0.30 16.45 37.40
C CYS A 43 1.66 17.11 37.14
N LEU A 44 1.73 18.05 36.19
CA LEU A 44 2.91 18.88 35.96
C LEU A 44 2.58 20.33 36.32
N THR A 45 3.00 20.80 37.49
CA THR A 45 2.80 22.19 37.92
C THR A 45 3.95 23.10 37.51
N ASN A 46 5.19 22.56 37.45
CA ASN A 46 6.38 23.31 37.04
C ASN A 46 7.20 22.53 36.01
N LYS A 47 7.82 23.24 35.04
CA LYS A 47 8.65 22.61 33.98
C LYS A 47 9.88 21.84 34.50
N SER A 48 10.31 22.10 35.75
CA SER A 48 11.48 21.49 36.40
C SER A 48 11.10 20.39 37.42
N GLU A 49 9.85 19.95 37.45
CA GLU A 49 9.46 18.87 38.37
C GLU A 49 10.20 17.56 38.06
N LYS A 50 10.59 16.86 39.12
CA LYS A 50 11.25 15.56 39.01
C LYS A 50 10.28 14.55 38.40
N ASN A 51 10.76 13.74 37.46
CA ASN A 51 9.97 12.69 36.80
C ASN A 51 9.27 11.74 37.81
N SER A 52 9.88 11.48 38.97
CA SER A 52 9.28 10.64 40.02
C SER A 52 7.99 11.22 40.62
N ALA A 53 7.92 12.54 40.80
CA ALA A 53 6.73 13.21 41.32
C ALA A 53 5.59 13.16 40.30
N ILE A 54 5.91 13.37 39.02
CA ILE A 54 4.95 13.27 37.91
C ILE A 54 4.35 11.86 37.87
N VAL A 55 5.18 10.82 37.90
CA VAL A 55 4.72 9.42 37.87
C VAL A 55 3.86 9.09 39.10
N ASN A 56 4.23 9.56 40.29
CA ASN A 56 3.42 9.33 41.50
C ASN A 56 2.06 9.99 41.41
N CYS A 57 1.96 11.19 40.84
CA CYS A 57 0.67 11.84 40.58
C CYS A 57 -0.16 11.06 39.57
N LEU A 58 0.43 10.66 38.44
CA LEU A 58 -0.27 9.89 37.40
C LEU A 58 -0.82 8.56 37.92
N ARG A 59 -0.13 7.89 38.85
CA ARG A 59 -0.61 6.66 39.50
C ARG A 59 -1.86 6.86 40.37
N GLN A 60 -2.12 8.08 40.83
CA GLN A 60 -3.30 8.42 41.63
C GLN A 60 -4.51 8.80 40.76
N LYS A 61 -4.32 9.02 39.46
CA LYS A 61 -5.39 9.37 38.53
C LYS A 61 -6.20 8.15 38.11
N PRO A 62 -7.53 8.28 37.94
CA PRO A 62 -8.34 7.18 37.44
C PRO A 62 -7.98 6.87 35.97
N VAL A 63 -8.05 5.60 35.60
CA VAL A 63 -7.68 5.12 34.26
C VAL A 63 -8.49 5.81 33.15
N ASN A 64 -9.77 6.09 33.39
CA ASN A 64 -10.61 6.78 32.41
C ASN A 64 -10.11 8.20 32.11
N GLU A 65 -9.56 8.92 33.10
CA GLU A 65 -8.95 10.24 32.87
C GLU A 65 -7.67 10.10 32.04
N LEU A 66 -6.83 9.10 32.34
CA LEU A 66 -5.60 8.83 31.59
C LEU A 66 -5.89 8.54 30.11
N LEU A 67 -6.94 7.78 29.82
CA LEU A 67 -7.35 7.41 28.46
C LEU A 67 -8.15 8.50 27.74
N SER A 68 -8.74 9.45 28.46
CA SER A 68 -9.52 10.54 27.85
C SER A 68 -8.67 11.58 27.13
N VAL A 69 -7.38 11.64 27.43
CA VAL A 69 -6.46 12.62 26.87
C VAL A 69 -6.15 12.29 25.41
N LYS A 70 -6.52 13.20 24.51
CA LYS A 70 -6.21 13.11 23.08
C LYS A 70 -4.89 13.81 22.78
N PHE A 71 -3.99 13.11 22.09
CA PHE A 71 -2.69 13.64 21.66
C PHE A 71 -2.72 14.01 20.18
N LYS A 72 -1.99 15.08 19.82
CA LYS A 72 -1.66 15.38 18.43
C LYS A 72 -0.39 14.61 18.06
N VAL A 73 -0.58 13.45 17.43
CA VAL A 73 0.52 12.59 17.00
C VAL A 73 0.71 12.75 15.50
N PRO A 74 1.94 12.97 15.00
CA PRO A 74 2.21 12.97 13.57
C PRO A 74 1.70 11.67 12.92
N THR A 75 1.06 11.81 11.76
CA THR A 75 0.53 10.68 11.00
C THR A 75 1.62 9.63 10.75
N HIS A 76 1.25 8.35 10.85
CA HIS A 76 2.14 7.17 10.72
C HIS A 76 3.10 6.91 11.88
N LEU A 77 3.10 7.75 12.92
CA LEU A 77 3.87 7.54 14.15
C LEU A 77 2.94 7.27 15.34
N ILE A 78 3.53 6.85 16.46
CA ILE A 78 2.80 6.52 17.69
C ILE A 78 3.29 7.36 18.87
N SER A 79 2.39 7.70 19.79
CA SER A 79 2.73 8.44 21.02
C SER A 79 3.23 7.55 22.14
N PHE A 80 2.52 6.45 22.39
CA PHE A 80 2.85 5.46 23.41
C PHE A 80 3.01 4.09 22.75
N GLY A 81 4.11 3.42 23.09
CA GLY A 81 4.43 2.09 22.61
C GLY A 81 5.82 1.67 23.10
N PRO A 82 6.43 0.66 22.48
CA PRO A 82 7.79 0.25 22.79
C PRO A 82 8.77 1.42 22.68
N THR A 83 9.68 1.54 23.63
CA THR A 83 10.77 2.53 23.63
C THR A 83 12.11 1.83 23.79
N ILE A 84 13.19 2.48 23.33
CA ILE A 84 14.55 2.00 23.57
C ILE A 84 14.95 2.40 24.99
N ASP A 85 14.76 1.48 25.93
CA ASP A 85 14.97 1.70 27.36
C ASP A 85 16.35 1.25 27.86
N GLY A 86 17.11 0.51 27.04
CA GLY A 86 18.40 -0.05 27.41
C GLY A 86 18.30 -1.35 28.21
N ILE A 87 17.09 -1.84 28.49
CA ILE A 87 16.84 -3.03 29.33
C ILE A 87 16.01 -4.04 28.56
N VAL A 88 14.73 -3.73 28.29
CA VAL A 88 13.83 -4.59 27.52
C VAL A 88 14.20 -4.52 26.04
N VAL A 89 14.43 -3.32 25.51
CA VAL A 89 14.93 -3.03 24.17
C VAL A 89 16.29 -2.32 24.34
N PRO A 90 17.40 -3.08 24.28
CA PRO A 90 18.72 -2.54 24.62
C PRO A 90 19.22 -1.42 23.71
N ASN A 91 18.90 -1.50 22.42
CA ASN A 91 19.35 -0.58 21.39
C ASN A 91 18.34 -0.54 20.24
N ASP A 92 18.60 0.28 19.24
CA ASP A 92 17.78 0.39 18.04
C ASP A 92 17.56 -0.98 17.37
N PRO A 93 16.29 -1.37 17.07
CA PRO A 93 15.99 -2.67 16.49
C PRO A 93 16.75 -2.98 15.20
N SER A 94 17.08 -1.99 14.37
CA SER A 94 17.82 -2.22 13.13
C SER A 94 19.26 -2.65 13.40
N THR A 95 19.91 -2.06 14.40
CA THR A 95 21.27 -2.44 14.83
C THR A 95 21.27 -3.84 15.46
N LEU A 96 20.28 -4.13 16.32
CA LEU A 96 20.13 -5.43 16.96
C LEU A 96 19.86 -6.54 15.95
N MET A 97 19.02 -6.30 14.94
CA MET A 97 18.74 -7.30 13.90
C MET A 97 19.92 -7.50 12.94
N ALA A 98 20.77 -6.49 12.74
CA ALA A 98 21.94 -6.60 11.89
C ALA A 98 23.11 -7.33 12.57
N ASP A 99 23.22 -7.23 13.90
CA ASP A 99 24.28 -7.88 14.66
C ASP A 99 24.16 -9.41 14.66
N SER A 100 25.20 -10.08 14.16
CA SER A 100 25.32 -11.53 14.12
C SER A 100 25.35 -12.20 15.50
N HIS A 101 25.74 -11.47 16.56
CA HIS A 101 25.74 -11.98 17.93
C HIS A 101 24.41 -11.76 18.65
N SER A 102 23.43 -11.14 17.99
CA SER A 102 22.13 -10.87 18.59
C SER A 102 21.33 -12.15 18.84
N LEU A 103 20.37 -12.05 19.76
CA LEU A 103 19.39 -13.12 19.99
C LEU A 103 18.43 -13.31 18.81
N TYR A 104 18.41 -12.39 17.84
CA TYR A 104 17.46 -12.40 16.75
C TYR A 104 17.58 -13.69 15.92
N GLY A 105 18.79 -14.03 15.49
CA GLY A 105 19.09 -15.24 14.73
C GLY A 105 19.08 -16.55 15.53
N SER A 106 18.63 -16.55 16.79
CA SER A 106 18.55 -17.77 17.62
C SER A 106 17.21 -18.52 17.51
N TYR A 107 16.23 -17.97 16.78
CA TYR A 107 14.87 -18.51 16.71
C TYR A 107 14.48 -18.85 15.28
N ASP A 108 13.59 -19.83 15.10
CA ASP A 108 12.95 -20.06 13.79
C ASP A 108 11.95 -18.92 13.52
N LEU A 109 11.91 -18.43 12.27
CA LEU A 109 11.02 -17.33 11.87
C LEU A 109 10.14 -17.72 10.69
N MET A 110 8.83 -17.53 10.87
CA MET A 110 7.90 -17.37 9.76
C MET A 110 7.44 -15.92 9.75
N PHE A 111 7.39 -15.30 8.57
CA PHE A 111 6.85 -13.96 8.44
C PHE A 111 6.03 -13.83 7.17
N GLY A 112 5.14 -12.85 7.13
CA GLY A 112 4.36 -12.60 5.94
C GLY A 112 3.56 -11.32 5.99
N ILE A 113 2.95 -11.04 4.86
CA ILE A 113 2.22 -9.81 4.57
C ILE A 113 0.93 -10.13 3.83
N THR A 114 0.01 -9.18 3.86
CA THR A 114 -1.14 -9.12 2.98
C THR A 114 -0.85 -8.23 1.77
N LYS A 115 -1.73 -8.21 0.77
CA LYS A 115 -1.50 -7.49 -0.49
C LYS A 115 -1.65 -5.97 -0.30
N ALA A 116 -2.61 -5.54 0.52
CA ALA A 116 -2.94 -4.14 0.78
C ALA A 116 -2.87 -3.85 2.30
N GLU A 117 -1.67 -3.49 2.77
CA GLU A 117 -1.38 -3.26 4.19
C GLU A 117 -1.86 -1.90 4.69
N ALA A 118 -1.83 -0.87 3.84
CA ALA A 118 -2.26 0.48 4.16
C ALA A 118 -3.73 0.75 3.83
N TYR A 119 -4.54 -0.29 3.66
CA TYR A 119 -5.95 -0.16 3.32
C TYR A 119 -6.73 0.69 4.34
N ASN A 120 -6.43 0.53 5.63
CA ASN A 120 -7.11 1.23 6.73
C ASN A 120 -6.88 2.76 6.78
N TYR A 121 -6.03 3.31 5.91
CA TYR A 121 -5.79 4.76 5.84
C TYR A 121 -6.80 5.50 4.94
N PHE A 122 -7.64 4.77 4.20
CA PHE A 122 -8.57 5.36 3.25
C PHE A 122 -10.02 5.21 3.68
N THR A 123 -10.89 6.03 3.10
CA THR A 123 -12.33 5.97 3.34
C THR A 123 -13.03 5.12 2.30
N THR A 124 -14.25 4.65 2.63
CA THR A 124 -15.11 3.91 1.69
C THR A 124 -15.47 4.71 0.43
N TYR A 125 -15.42 6.05 0.51
CA TYR A 125 -15.60 6.92 -0.66
C TYR A 125 -14.41 6.82 -1.61
N ASP A 126 -13.19 6.81 -1.07
CA ASP A 126 -11.92 6.76 -1.82
C ASP A 126 -11.78 5.45 -2.57
N GLU A 127 -12.25 4.36 -1.98
CA GLU A 127 -12.24 3.05 -2.62
C GLU A 127 -13.16 2.98 -3.84
N ARG A 128 -14.31 3.66 -3.77
CA ARG A 128 -15.32 3.64 -4.83
C ARG A 128 -15.00 4.61 -5.96
N HIS A 129 -14.49 5.79 -5.63
CA HIS A 129 -14.30 6.89 -6.58
C HIS A 129 -12.83 7.17 -6.91
N GLY A 130 -11.90 6.64 -6.13
CA GLY A 130 -10.48 6.94 -6.22
C GLY A 130 -10.12 8.25 -5.54
N ILE A 131 -8.87 8.68 -5.73
CA ILE A 131 -8.34 9.94 -5.20
C ILE A 131 -7.77 10.80 -6.32
N ASP A 132 -7.80 12.12 -6.12
CA ASP A 132 -7.21 13.08 -7.04
C ASP A 132 -5.69 13.22 -6.83
N ALA A 133 -5.02 13.83 -7.81
CA ALA A 133 -3.58 14.04 -7.77
C ALA A 133 -3.15 15.00 -6.66
N ASN A 134 -3.95 16.02 -6.34
CA ASN A 134 -3.62 16.97 -5.28
C ASN A 134 -3.65 16.26 -3.92
N ARG A 135 -4.64 15.40 -3.70
CA ARG A 135 -4.74 14.58 -2.49
C ARG A 135 -3.60 13.58 -2.38
N ARG A 136 -3.26 12.88 -3.47
CA ARG A 136 -2.05 12.04 -3.53
C ARG A 136 -0.83 12.81 -3.01
N ASP A 137 -0.61 14.01 -3.53
CA ASP A 137 0.57 14.80 -3.19
C ASP A 137 0.56 15.20 -1.72
N ARG A 138 -0.61 15.56 -1.15
CA ARG A 138 -0.75 15.85 0.29
C ARG A 138 -0.42 14.64 1.17
N ILE A 139 -0.90 13.46 0.80
CA ILE A 139 -0.64 12.19 1.53
C ILE A 139 0.86 11.88 1.48
N LEU A 140 1.46 11.89 0.29
CA LEU A 140 2.88 11.56 0.10
C LEU A 140 3.80 12.60 0.77
N ARG A 141 3.46 13.89 0.71
CA ARG A 141 4.18 14.95 1.43
C ARG A 141 4.15 14.73 2.94
N THR A 142 3.00 14.30 3.47
CA THR A 142 2.85 14.00 4.91
C THR A 142 3.69 12.79 5.31
N LEU A 143 3.64 11.71 4.52
CA LEU A 143 4.47 10.52 4.71
C LEU A 143 5.95 10.92 4.76
N VAL A 144 6.43 11.65 3.75
CA VAL A 144 7.84 12.02 3.64
C VAL A 144 8.27 12.92 4.79
N ARG A 145 7.46 13.94 5.09
CA ARG A 145 7.74 14.88 6.18
C ARG A 145 7.83 14.19 7.53
N ASN A 146 7.03 13.17 7.79
CA ASN A 146 7.02 12.50 9.09
C ASN A 146 8.13 11.44 9.22
N LEU A 147 8.47 10.74 8.14
CA LEU A 147 9.40 9.61 8.16
C LEU A 147 10.87 9.98 7.92
N PHE A 148 11.15 11.02 7.14
CA PHE A 148 12.52 11.36 6.72
C PHE A 148 12.93 12.74 7.22
N ASN A 149 14.24 12.96 7.39
CA ASN A 149 14.84 14.20 7.91
C ASN A 149 15.59 15.01 6.85
N PHE A 150 16.09 14.36 5.80
CA PHE A 150 16.97 14.95 4.80
C PHE A 150 16.44 14.75 3.40
N HIS A 151 16.66 15.74 2.52
CA HIS A 151 16.31 15.70 1.09
C HIS A 151 14.84 15.32 0.82
N LEU A 152 13.93 15.97 1.55
CA LEU A 152 12.51 15.60 1.51
C LEU A 152 11.89 15.81 0.13
N GLN A 153 12.27 16.88 -0.57
CA GLN A 153 11.75 17.17 -1.90
C GLN A 153 12.16 16.08 -2.90
N GLU A 154 13.42 15.67 -2.89
CA GLU A 154 13.93 14.61 -3.76
C GLU A 154 13.27 13.28 -3.45
N ILE A 155 13.12 12.93 -2.17
CA ILE A 155 12.43 11.70 -1.77
C ILE A 155 10.97 11.73 -2.25
N PHE A 156 10.25 12.83 -2.01
CA PHE A 156 8.85 12.99 -2.46
C PHE A 156 8.71 12.82 -3.96
N LEU A 157 9.51 13.52 -4.76
CA LEU A 157 9.47 13.45 -6.22
C LEU A 157 9.80 12.03 -6.71
N THR A 158 10.74 11.36 -6.05
CA THR A 158 11.12 10.00 -6.43
C THR A 158 10.00 9.01 -6.12
N ILE A 159 9.30 9.13 -4.98
CA ILE A 159 8.15 8.27 -4.64
C ILE A 159 7.03 8.49 -5.66
N ALA A 160 6.70 9.76 -5.94
CA ALA A 160 5.67 10.10 -6.90
C ALA A 160 5.96 9.53 -8.30
N ASN A 161 7.23 9.55 -8.72
CA ASN A 161 7.66 8.99 -10.00
C ASN A 161 7.56 7.46 -10.05
N GLU A 162 8.02 6.76 -9.00
CA GLU A 162 8.04 5.28 -8.95
C GLU A 162 6.62 4.68 -8.92
N TYR A 163 5.70 5.31 -8.20
CA TYR A 163 4.32 4.81 -8.06
C TYR A 163 3.36 5.34 -9.13
N THR A 164 3.84 6.11 -10.11
CA THR A 164 3.02 6.52 -11.26
C THR A 164 3.15 5.49 -12.38
N ASP A 165 2.01 4.97 -12.86
CA ASP A 165 1.96 4.08 -14.03
C ASP A 165 2.08 4.89 -15.33
N TRP A 166 3.32 5.08 -15.79
CA TRP A 166 3.63 5.79 -17.03
C TRP A 166 3.21 5.06 -18.31
N SER A 167 2.74 3.80 -18.21
CA SER A 167 2.26 3.06 -19.39
C SER A 167 0.90 3.57 -19.88
N ARG A 168 0.16 4.29 -19.03
CA ARG A 168 -1.17 4.81 -19.35
C ARG A 168 -1.09 6.33 -19.57
N PRO A 169 -1.60 6.84 -20.71
CA PRO A 169 -1.58 8.27 -21.00
C PRO A 169 -2.54 9.07 -20.11
N THR A 170 -3.61 8.44 -19.62
CA THR A 170 -4.60 9.05 -18.74
C THR A 170 -4.52 8.42 -17.36
N ILE A 171 -4.27 9.25 -16.36
CA ILE A 171 -4.22 8.83 -14.96
C ILE A 171 -5.65 8.87 -14.40
N ASN A 172 -6.21 7.70 -14.11
CA ASN A 172 -7.54 7.58 -13.49
C ASN A 172 -7.43 7.73 -11.97
N ALA A 173 -8.42 8.36 -11.33
CA ALA A 173 -8.46 8.53 -9.87
C ALA A 173 -8.33 7.21 -9.09
N LEU A 174 -8.94 6.13 -9.58
CA LEU A 174 -8.80 4.79 -9.00
C LEU A 174 -7.38 4.24 -9.11
N SER A 175 -6.68 4.53 -10.21
CA SER A 175 -5.28 4.13 -10.37
C SER A 175 -4.37 4.89 -9.42
N ILE A 176 -4.66 6.18 -9.18
CA ILE A 176 -3.93 6.98 -8.20
C ILE A 176 -4.13 6.39 -6.80
N PHE A 177 -5.37 6.02 -6.46
CA PHE A 177 -5.69 5.39 -5.19
C PHE A 177 -4.90 4.09 -4.98
N GLU A 178 -4.91 3.18 -5.97
CA GLU A 178 -4.15 1.92 -5.91
C GLU A 178 -2.65 2.19 -5.74
N SER A 179 -2.09 3.14 -6.50
CA SER A 179 -0.68 3.53 -6.42
C SER A 179 -0.30 4.10 -5.05
N VAL A 180 -1.13 4.97 -4.45
CA VAL A 180 -0.86 5.55 -3.13
C VAL A 180 -1.01 4.50 -2.04
N SER A 181 -2.00 3.62 -2.15
CA SER A 181 -2.18 2.50 -1.22
C SER A 181 -0.99 1.55 -1.24
N ASP A 182 -0.47 1.20 -2.43
CA ASP A 182 0.76 0.42 -2.57
C ASP A 182 1.97 1.17 -1.97
N ALA A 183 2.11 2.48 -2.22
CA ALA A 183 3.22 3.29 -1.69
C ALA A 183 3.23 3.34 -0.16
N LEU A 184 2.07 3.57 0.47
CA LEU A 184 1.93 3.56 1.92
C LEU A 184 2.17 2.16 2.50
N SER A 185 1.63 1.12 1.85
CA SER A 185 1.82 -0.28 2.28
C SER A 185 3.32 -0.63 2.31
N ASP A 186 4.03 -0.25 1.25
CA ASP A 186 5.45 -0.53 1.13
C ASP A 186 6.30 0.27 2.11
N ALA A 187 6.00 1.56 2.30
CA ALA A 187 6.73 2.43 3.22
C ALA A 187 6.55 2.03 4.69
N LEU A 188 5.34 1.64 5.09
CA LEU A 188 4.98 1.45 6.50
C LEU A 188 5.16 0.00 6.98
N VAL A 189 4.95 -0.98 6.10
CA VAL A 189 4.90 -2.40 6.48
C VAL A 189 5.80 -3.25 5.61
N THR A 190 5.59 -3.29 4.28
CA THR A 190 6.25 -4.26 3.39
C THR A 190 7.78 -4.15 3.43
N SER A 191 8.33 -2.95 3.29
CA SER A 191 9.79 -2.77 3.27
C SER A 191 10.41 -3.16 4.61
N ALA A 192 9.79 -2.75 5.72
CA ALA A 192 10.26 -3.03 7.07
C ALA A 192 10.29 -4.54 7.39
N ILE A 193 9.20 -5.26 7.08
CA ILE A 193 9.12 -6.69 7.36
C ILE A 193 10.02 -7.52 6.43
N ILE A 194 10.13 -7.16 5.14
CA ILE A 194 11.06 -7.82 4.22
C ILE A 194 12.50 -7.58 4.65
N LYS A 195 12.86 -6.35 5.06
CA LYS A 195 14.19 -6.06 5.62
C LYS A 195 14.49 -6.94 6.83
N SER A 196 13.50 -7.13 7.71
CA SER A 196 13.64 -7.98 8.89
C SER A 196 13.88 -9.44 8.51
N GLY A 197 13.07 -9.97 7.59
CA GLY A 197 13.24 -11.32 7.06
C GLY A 197 14.59 -11.53 6.35
N LEU A 198 15.06 -10.53 5.61
CA LEU A 198 16.37 -10.55 4.97
C LEU A 198 17.50 -10.61 6.01
N LEU A 199 17.48 -9.73 7.02
CA LEU A 199 18.46 -9.75 8.12
C LEU A 199 18.44 -11.09 8.87
N HIS A 200 17.24 -11.62 9.12
CA HIS A 200 17.09 -12.93 9.77
C HIS A 200 17.68 -14.07 8.92
N SER A 201 17.39 -14.09 7.61
CA SER A 201 17.87 -15.14 6.70
C SER A 201 19.41 -15.22 6.60
N LYS A 202 20.10 -14.10 6.84
CA LYS A 202 21.57 -14.05 6.88
C LYS A 202 22.14 -14.75 8.11
N GLN A 203 21.42 -14.71 9.23
CA GLN A 203 21.86 -15.27 10.51
C GLN A 203 21.34 -16.69 10.73
N HIS A 204 20.09 -16.95 10.35
CA HIS A 204 19.39 -18.20 10.62
C HIS A 204 18.71 -18.77 9.37
N LYS A 205 18.96 -20.06 9.10
CA LYS A 205 18.49 -20.72 7.87
C LYS A 205 17.00 -21.04 7.87
N GLN A 206 16.37 -21.20 9.03
CA GLN A 206 14.94 -21.50 9.12
C GLN A 206 14.13 -20.21 9.11
N THR A 207 13.98 -19.67 7.91
CA THR A 207 13.20 -18.47 7.64
C THR A 207 12.19 -18.79 6.54
N PHE A 208 10.91 -18.50 6.74
CA PHE A 208 9.84 -18.77 5.77
C PHE A 208 9.00 -17.52 5.53
N PHE A 209 8.80 -17.16 4.26
CA PHE A 209 8.04 -15.97 3.88
C PHE A 209 6.74 -16.35 3.15
N TYR A 210 5.61 -15.75 3.54
CA TYR A 210 4.34 -15.87 2.82
C TYR A 210 3.78 -14.51 2.40
N ASN A 211 3.01 -14.53 1.32
CA ASN A 211 2.17 -13.42 0.88
C ASN A 211 0.73 -13.92 0.80
N PHE A 212 -0.13 -13.38 1.66
CA PHE A 212 -1.56 -13.68 1.66
C PHE A 212 -2.23 -12.77 0.64
N ALA A 213 -2.83 -13.35 -0.41
CA ALA A 213 -3.39 -12.61 -1.54
C ALA A 213 -4.84 -13.02 -1.86
N HIS A 214 -5.51 -13.70 -0.93
CA HIS A 214 -6.92 -14.07 -1.04
C HIS A 214 -7.79 -12.99 -0.42
N SER A 215 -8.86 -12.59 -1.12
CA SER A 215 -9.86 -11.65 -0.62
C SER A 215 -11.17 -12.40 -0.42
N THR A 216 -11.78 -12.21 0.74
CA THR A 216 -13.01 -12.89 1.16
C THR A 216 -14.19 -12.40 0.33
N GLU A 217 -14.99 -13.32 -0.21
CA GLU A 217 -16.07 -12.98 -1.17
C GLU A 217 -17.23 -12.18 -0.54
N VAL A 218 -17.33 -12.16 0.79
CA VAL A 218 -18.45 -11.56 1.55
C VAL A 218 -18.26 -10.08 1.81
N ASP A 219 -17.02 -9.58 1.82
CA ASP A 219 -16.79 -8.18 2.13
C ASP A 219 -17.15 -7.30 0.91
N ASP A 220 -17.82 -6.18 1.16
CA ASP A 220 -18.20 -5.16 0.17
C ASP A 220 -16.99 -4.49 -0.54
N TYR A 221 -15.78 -5.01 -0.33
CA TYR A 221 -14.56 -4.51 -0.92
C TYR A 221 -14.52 -4.74 -2.44
N HIS A 222 -13.91 -3.80 -3.15
CA HIS A 222 -13.58 -4.04 -4.55
C HIS A 222 -12.51 -5.13 -4.65
N TRP A 223 -12.86 -6.24 -5.32
CA TRP A 223 -11.99 -7.39 -5.67
C TRP A 223 -10.61 -7.02 -6.26
N ARG A 224 -10.40 -5.77 -6.67
CA ARG A 224 -9.16 -5.22 -7.21
C ARG A 224 -8.06 -5.02 -6.16
N ILE A 225 -8.41 -4.66 -4.92
CA ILE A 225 -7.44 -4.30 -3.87
C ILE A 225 -6.70 -5.56 -3.34
N GLY A 226 -7.36 -6.71 -3.40
CA GLY A 226 -6.82 -7.97 -2.87
C GLY A 226 -7.10 -8.11 -1.38
N SER A 227 -6.17 -8.72 -0.66
CA SER A 227 -6.29 -8.93 0.79
C SER A 227 -5.92 -7.68 1.58
N THR A 228 -6.75 -7.35 2.57
CA THR A 228 -6.53 -6.20 3.46
C THR A 228 -5.68 -6.59 4.68
N HIS A 229 -5.16 -5.60 5.41
CA HIS A 229 -4.38 -5.82 6.63
C HIS A 229 -5.16 -6.65 7.67
N GLY A 230 -4.56 -7.76 8.12
CA GLY A 230 -5.14 -8.64 9.13
C GLY A 230 -6.18 -9.64 8.62
N GLU A 231 -6.50 -9.65 7.33
CA GLU A 231 -7.45 -10.60 6.74
C GLU A 231 -6.97 -12.05 6.84
N ASP A 232 -5.65 -12.26 6.85
CA ASP A 232 -5.03 -13.57 7.02
C ASP A 232 -5.35 -14.21 8.38
N LEU A 233 -5.56 -13.41 9.44
CA LEU A 233 -5.90 -13.89 10.78
C LEU A 233 -7.19 -14.71 10.81
N LEU A 234 -8.19 -14.34 10.02
CA LEU A 234 -9.46 -15.07 9.93
C LEU A 234 -9.24 -16.52 9.49
N TYR A 235 -8.31 -16.72 8.55
CA TYR A 235 -7.96 -18.03 8.01
C TYR A 235 -7.03 -18.81 8.94
N VAL A 236 -6.13 -18.13 9.67
CA VAL A 236 -5.27 -18.73 10.70
C VAL A 236 -6.09 -19.27 11.87
N PHE A 237 -7.14 -18.55 12.30
CA PHE A 237 -7.98 -18.97 13.43
C PHE A 237 -9.17 -19.86 13.05
N GLY A 238 -9.33 -20.21 11.78
CA GLY A 238 -10.34 -21.18 11.35
C GLY A 238 -11.77 -20.64 11.28
N ALA A 239 -11.95 -19.33 11.09
CA ALA A 239 -13.29 -18.74 10.93
C ALA A 239 -14.09 -19.41 9.78
N PRO A 240 -13.49 -19.75 8.62
CA PRO A 240 -14.17 -20.48 7.55
C PRO A 240 -14.55 -21.94 7.86
N LEU A 241 -14.11 -22.51 9.00
CA LEU A 241 -14.43 -23.88 9.40
C LEU A 241 -15.64 -23.99 10.32
N VAL A 242 -15.97 -22.88 10.99
CA VAL A 242 -17.07 -22.78 11.96
C VAL A 242 -18.28 -22.03 11.40
N SER A 243 -18.36 -21.92 10.07
CA SER A 243 -19.42 -21.21 9.35
C SER A 243 -20.80 -21.67 9.82
N GLY A 244 -21.62 -20.72 10.28
CA GLY A 244 -22.96 -20.97 10.81
C GLY A 244 -23.07 -21.04 12.34
N THR A 245 -21.94 -20.99 13.07
CA THR A 245 -21.97 -20.70 14.52
C THR A 245 -21.85 -19.20 14.75
N PRO A 246 -22.73 -18.56 15.55
CA PRO A 246 -22.62 -17.14 15.86
C PRO A 246 -21.48 -16.89 16.86
N LEU A 247 -20.23 -17.05 16.42
CA LEU A 247 -19.03 -16.68 17.16
C LEU A 247 -18.70 -15.20 16.91
N GLY A 248 -19.54 -14.31 17.46
CA GLY A 248 -19.26 -12.88 17.55
C GLY A 248 -18.92 -12.20 16.22
N PHE A 249 -17.71 -11.64 16.11
CA PHE A 249 -17.23 -10.84 14.97
C PHE A 249 -16.85 -11.68 13.72
N LEU A 250 -16.83 -13.01 13.81
CA LEU A 250 -16.44 -13.93 12.72
C LEU A 250 -17.61 -14.30 11.78
N LEU A 251 -18.62 -13.44 11.69
CA LEU A 251 -19.84 -13.69 10.93
C LEU A 251 -19.58 -13.49 9.43
N GLY A 252 -19.29 -14.58 8.72
CA GLY A 252 -19.17 -14.60 7.26
C GLY A 252 -19.72 -15.90 6.67
N ASN A 253 -20.39 -15.80 5.53
CA ASN A 253 -20.73 -16.97 4.72
C ASN A 253 -19.51 -17.35 3.88
N TYR A 254 -18.68 -18.24 4.42
CA TYR A 254 -17.48 -18.69 3.70
C TYR A 254 -17.80 -19.78 2.68
N THR A 255 -17.07 -19.75 1.58
CA THR A 255 -17.13 -20.79 0.55
C THR A 255 -16.37 -22.05 1.01
N LYS A 256 -16.73 -23.22 0.47
CA LYS A 256 -15.97 -24.46 0.72
C LYS A 256 -14.49 -24.35 0.33
N ALA A 257 -14.18 -23.48 -0.64
CA ALA A 257 -12.80 -23.23 -1.05
C ALA A 257 -12.02 -22.42 -0.01
N GLU A 258 -12.68 -21.47 0.65
CA GLU A 258 -12.12 -20.71 1.78
C GLU A 258 -11.92 -21.60 3.01
N SER A 259 -12.84 -22.52 3.28
CA SER A 259 -12.64 -23.56 4.30
C SER A 259 -11.38 -24.39 4.00
N ALA A 260 -11.22 -24.86 2.76
CA ALA A 260 -10.01 -25.60 2.35
C ALA A 260 -8.73 -24.75 2.40
N LEU A 261 -8.80 -23.45 2.11
CA LEU A 261 -7.67 -22.53 2.27
C LEU A 261 -7.29 -22.40 3.75
N SER A 262 -8.27 -22.21 4.63
CA SER A 262 -8.07 -22.11 6.07
C SER A 262 -7.45 -23.38 6.65
N GLU A 263 -7.93 -24.58 6.25
CA GLU A 263 -7.31 -25.85 6.64
C GLU A 263 -5.81 -25.91 6.28
N ASN A 264 -5.46 -25.49 5.06
CA ASN A 264 -4.07 -25.47 4.62
C ASN A 264 -3.22 -24.46 5.41
N VAL A 265 -3.75 -23.27 5.68
CA VAL A 265 -3.08 -22.23 6.50
C VAL A 265 -2.84 -22.75 7.92
N ILE A 266 -3.87 -23.30 8.58
CA ILE A 266 -3.75 -23.88 9.92
C ILE A 266 -2.70 -25.00 9.95
N ASN A 267 -2.66 -25.85 8.92
CA ASN A 267 -1.66 -26.91 8.82
C ASN A 267 -0.24 -26.33 8.74
N TYR A 268 0.03 -25.32 7.89
CA TYR A 268 1.36 -24.71 7.82
C TYR A 268 1.78 -24.05 9.14
N TRP A 269 0.87 -23.30 9.79
CA TRP A 269 1.15 -22.61 11.06
C TRP A 269 1.39 -23.61 12.20
N SER A 270 0.56 -24.65 12.31
CA SER A 270 0.71 -25.69 13.34
C SER A 270 1.96 -26.54 13.14
N ASN A 271 2.31 -26.89 11.90
CA ASN A 271 3.55 -27.60 11.57
C ASN A 271 4.79 -26.79 11.94
N PHE A 272 4.78 -25.49 11.63
CA PHE A 272 5.86 -24.57 12.01
C PHE A 272 5.95 -24.43 13.54
N ALA A 273 4.82 -24.24 14.23
CA ALA A 273 4.80 -24.16 15.68
C ALA A 273 5.37 -25.43 16.33
N ARG A 274 5.09 -26.61 15.76
CA ARG A 274 5.55 -27.91 16.27
C ARG A 274 7.02 -28.18 15.99
N SER A 275 7.48 -27.94 14.75
CA SER A 275 8.76 -28.45 14.25
C SER A 275 9.75 -27.39 13.75
N GLY A 276 9.30 -26.15 13.54
CA GLY A 276 10.10 -25.10 12.88
C GLY A 276 10.07 -25.16 11.36
N ASP A 277 9.40 -26.16 10.77
CA ASP A 277 9.22 -26.30 9.32
C ASP A 277 7.72 -26.42 8.99
N PRO A 278 7.15 -25.52 8.17
CA PRO A 278 5.74 -25.58 7.79
C PRO A 278 5.38 -26.83 6.97
N ASN A 279 6.36 -27.53 6.38
CA ASN A 279 6.14 -28.65 5.47
C ASN A 279 5.94 -30.02 6.15
N ASN A 280 6.19 -30.11 7.45
CA ASN A 280 6.17 -31.39 8.15
C ASN A 280 4.74 -31.91 8.31
N ASN A 281 4.30 -32.77 7.40
CA ASN A 281 3.05 -33.50 7.54
C ASN A 281 3.19 -34.54 8.66
N VAL A 282 2.90 -34.15 9.89
CA VAL A 282 2.53 -35.12 10.92
C VAL A 282 1.14 -35.60 10.51
N SER A 283 1.08 -36.74 9.83
CA SER A 283 -0.16 -37.52 9.81
C SER A 283 -0.50 -37.75 11.28
N PRO A 284 -1.63 -37.25 11.81
CA PRO A 284 -2.05 -37.70 13.12
C PRO A 284 -2.11 -39.21 13.04
N THR A 285 -1.35 -39.89 13.90
CA THR A 285 -1.49 -41.33 14.12
C THR A 285 -2.87 -41.57 14.71
N LEU A 286 -3.90 -41.47 13.87
CA LEU A 286 -5.21 -42.01 14.12
C LEU A 286 -5.13 -43.45 13.63
N ASP A 287 -4.97 -44.32 14.61
CA ASP A 287 -5.42 -45.70 14.65
C ASP A 287 -5.48 -46.43 13.30
N ALA A 288 -4.54 -47.35 13.14
CA ALA A 288 -4.62 -48.43 12.18
C ALA A 288 -5.85 -49.31 12.51
N ASN A 289 -7.03 -48.85 12.11
CA ASN A 289 -8.27 -49.61 11.89
C ASN A 289 -9.38 -48.63 11.51
N ASN A 290 -9.43 -48.23 10.25
CA ASN A 290 -10.68 -48.12 9.49
C ASN A 290 -10.37 -47.70 8.04
N ASN A 291 -10.42 -48.70 7.16
CA ASN A 291 -10.40 -48.53 5.72
C ASN A 291 -11.73 -47.93 5.26
N LEU A 292 -11.89 -46.60 5.29
CA LEU A 292 -12.85 -45.85 4.46
C LEU A 292 -12.71 -44.34 4.72
N ALA A 293 -11.59 -43.78 4.29
CA ALA A 293 -11.48 -42.34 4.09
C ALA A 293 -10.85 -42.12 2.71
N THR A 294 -11.68 -41.65 1.79
CA THR A 294 -11.25 -41.08 0.51
C THR A 294 -10.18 -40.04 0.78
N LYS A 295 -8.91 -40.40 0.55
CA LYS A 295 -7.78 -39.48 0.57
C LYS A 295 -8.00 -38.42 -0.52
N SER A 296 -8.66 -37.33 -0.16
CA SER A 296 -8.36 -36.02 -0.73
C SER A 296 -6.92 -35.70 -0.31
N LYS A 297 -5.96 -36.21 -1.08
CA LYS A 297 -4.54 -35.87 -0.92
C LYS A 297 -4.41 -34.44 -1.44
N SER A 298 -4.77 -33.46 -0.61
CA SER A 298 -4.36 -32.07 -0.83
C SER A 298 -2.84 -32.10 -0.92
N GLU A 299 -2.33 -31.91 -2.14
CA GLU A 299 -0.90 -31.92 -2.43
C GLU A 299 -0.31 -30.66 -1.76
N THR A 300 0.02 -30.76 -0.47
CA THR A 300 0.65 -29.70 0.30
C THR A 300 1.95 -29.33 -0.42
N LYS A 301 1.95 -28.16 -1.05
CA LYS A 301 3.08 -27.72 -1.86
C LYS A 301 4.25 -27.41 -0.94
N HIS A 302 5.43 -27.92 -1.29
CA HIS A 302 6.63 -27.73 -0.50
C HIS A 302 7.02 -26.24 -0.44
N TRP A 303 6.88 -25.62 0.72
CA TRP A 303 7.26 -24.26 1.02
C TRP A 303 8.77 -24.17 1.22
N GLN A 304 9.44 -23.54 0.25
CA GLN A 304 10.88 -23.33 0.26
C GLN A 304 11.29 -22.27 1.28
N ARG A 305 12.50 -22.41 1.82
CA ARG A 305 13.10 -21.44 2.74
C ARG A 305 13.35 -20.11 2.03
N TYR A 306 13.20 -19.03 2.79
CA TYR A 306 13.52 -17.68 2.36
C TYR A 306 15.02 -17.42 2.55
N GLU A 307 15.72 -17.14 1.46
CA GLU A 307 17.15 -16.86 1.42
C GLU A 307 17.43 -15.56 0.66
N GLU A 308 18.54 -14.90 0.95
CA GLU A 308 18.90 -13.61 0.33
C GLU A 308 18.94 -13.66 -1.21
N GLN A 309 19.42 -14.75 -1.79
CA GLN A 309 19.60 -14.88 -3.24
C GLN A 309 18.32 -15.27 -3.99
N GLN A 310 17.53 -16.19 -3.43
CA GLN A 310 16.36 -16.75 -4.12
C GLN A 310 15.06 -16.07 -3.70
N GLN A 311 14.98 -15.55 -2.47
CA GLN A 311 13.83 -14.83 -1.91
C GLN A 311 12.48 -15.53 -2.16
N TYR A 312 12.45 -16.87 -2.05
CA TYR A 312 11.25 -17.66 -2.29
C TYR A 312 10.16 -17.36 -1.26
N TYR A 313 8.93 -17.27 -1.73
CA TYR A 313 7.76 -17.04 -0.88
C TYR A 313 6.55 -17.84 -1.33
N LEU A 314 5.72 -18.17 -0.34
CA LEU A 314 4.46 -18.85 -0.56
C LEU A 314 3.34 -17.82 -0.74
N MET A 315 2.81 -17.75 -1.96
CA MET A 315 1.61 -17.00 -2.28
C MET A 315 0.37 -17.85 -1.96
N LEU A 316 -0.35 -17.43 -0.92
CA LEU A 316 -1.60 -18.02 -0.47
C LEU A 316 -2.75 -17.32 -1.21
N MET A 317 -3.34 -17.99 -2.20
CA MET A 317 -4.47 -17.47 -2.97
C MET A 317 -5.40 -18.59 -3.44
N PHE A 318 -6.68 -18.25 -3.54
CA PHE A 318 -7.65 -19.00 -4.34
C PHE A 318 -7.60 -18.53 -5.80
N LYS A 319 -7.69 -19.47 -6.75
CA LYS A 319 -7.96 -19.15 -8.16
C LYS A 319 -9.04 -20.06 -8.68
N VAL A 320 -10.12 -19.47 -9.19
CA VAL A 320 -11.08 -20.18 -10.03
C VAL A 320 -10.36 -20.58 -11.31
N LYS A 321 -10.10 -21.87 -11.51
CA LYS A 321 -9.53 -22.38 -12.76
C LYS A 321 -10.69 -22.72 -13.69
N MET A 322 -10.87 -21.95 -14.76
CA MET A 322 -11.69 -22.44 -15.89
C MET A 322 -10.94 -23.62 -16.52
N CYS A 323 -11.58 -24.79 -16.54
CA CYS A 323 -10.98 -25.97 -17.14
C CYS A 323 -10.81 -25.77 -18.65
N SER A 324 -9.57 -25.73 -19.14
CA SER A 324 -9.26 -25.53 -20.55
C SER A 324 -9.22 -26.83 -21.37
N ASN A 325 -9.44 -28.02 -20.78
CA ASN A 325 -9.46 -29.28 -21.52
C ASN A 325 -10.63 -30.18 -21.07
N CYS A 326 -11.78 -30.04 -21.72
CA CYS A 326 -12.78 -31.11 -21.86
C CYS A 326 -12.81 -31.54 -23.33
N ALA A 327 -11.74 -32.20 -23.78
CA ALA A 327 -11.62 -32.76 -25.11
C ALA A 327 -11.84 -34.28 -25.06
N ALA A 328 -13.05 -34.72 -24.71
CA ALA A 328 -13.57 -36.06 -25.01
C ALA A 328 -14.99 -36.17 -24.45
N LEU A 329 -15.99 -35.83 -25.27
CA LEU A 329 -17.41 -36.24 -25.19
C LEU A 329 -18.10 -35.41 -26.26
N SER A 330 -18.05 -35.93 -27.49
CA SER A 330 -18.85 -35.48 -28.61
C SER A 330 -20.28 -35.95 -28.41
N ASP A 331 -21.18 -35.12 -28.92
CA ASP A 331 -22.58 -35.40 -29.19
C ASP A 331 -23.58 -35.13 -28.06
N ILE A 332 -24.63 -34.40 -28.44
CA ILE A 332 -25.76 -33.85 -27.68
C ILE A 332 -25.61 -32.36 -27.29
N GLN A 333 -26.35 -31.53 -28.02
CA GLN A 333 -26.39 -30.06 -28.01
C GLN A 333 -26.89 -29.45 -26.69
N GLN A 334 -27.46 -30.25 -25.77
CA GLN A 334 -27.89 -29.84 -24.42
C GLN A 334 -26.74 -29.66 -23.42
N ILE A 335 -25.52 -30.13 -23.73
CA ILE A 335 -24.40 -30.11 -22.79
C ILE A 335 -23.58 -28.80 -22.85
N ARG A 336 -23.94 -27.77 -23.64
CA ARG A 336 -23.22 -26.47 -23.60
C ARG A 336 -23.46 -25.66 -22.33
N TYR A 337 -24.68 -25.68 -21.79
CA TYR A 337 -25.00 -25.02 -20.52
C TYR A 337 -24.44 -25.83 -19.33
N LEU A 338 -24.55 -27.15 -19.38
CA LEU A 338 -23.92 -28.03 -18.39
C LEU A 338 -22.37 -27.99 -18.45
N LYS A 339 -21.74 -27.82 -19.63
CA LYS A 339 -20.28 -27.64 -19.79
C LYS A 339 -19.74 -26.39 -19.10
N ARG A 340 -20.53 -25.33 -18.95
CA ARG A 340 -20.15 -24.14 -18.15
C ARG A 340 -20.23 -24.40 -16.64
N ILE A 341 -21.10 -25.31 -16.21
CA ILE A 341 -21.35 -25.61 -14.79
C ILE A 341 -20.44 -26.76 -14.28
N ILE A 342 -20.08 -27.72 -15.12
CA ILE A 342 -19.47 -29.00 -14.70
C ILE A 342 -17.94 -28.98 -14.56
N CYS A 343 -17.26 -27.88 -14.93
CA CYS A 343 -15.79 -27.83 -14.91
C CYS A 343 -15.21 -26.64 -14.14
N LEU A 344 -15.86 -26.26 -13.03
CA LEU A 344 -15.27 -25.43 -11.98
C LEU A 344 -14.71 -26.35 -10.89
N PHE A 345 -13.50 -26.86 -11.11
CA PHE A 345 -12.74 -27.42 -10.00
C PHE A 345 -12.15 -26.26 -9.19
N THR A 346 -12.78 -25.98 -8.05
CA THR A 346 -12.32 -25.04 -7.05
C THR A 346 -11.22 -25.70 -6.23
N ALA A 347 -9.96 -25.29 -6.45
CA ALA A 347 -8.86 -25.76 -5.63
C ALA A 347 -8.00 -24.55 -5.25
N ALA A 348 -7.92 -24.27 -3.95
CA ALA A 348 -6.89 -23.40 -3.39
C ALA A 348 -5.54 -24.04 -3.75
N LYS A 349 -4.76 -23.37 -4.60
CA LYS A 349 -3.44 -23.88 -4.99
C LYS A 349 -2.38 -22.87 -4.56
N PRO A 350 -1.70 -23.11 -3.43
CA PRO A 350 -0.58 -22.26 -3.03
C PRO A 350 0.46 -22.25 -4.16
N LYS A 351 1.03 -21.07 -4.42
CA LYS A 351 2.06 -20.89 -5.44
C LYS A 351 3.34 -20.44 -4.80
N ILE A 352 4.45 -21.06 -5.21
CA ILE A 352 5.77 -20.55 -4.86
C ILE A 352 6.13 -19.54 -5.94
N LYS A 353 6.65 -18.41 -5.50
CA LYS A 353 7.22 -17.36 -6.32
C LYS A 353 8.51 -16.90 -5.67
N ASP A 354 9.30 -16.15 -6.40
CA ASP A 354 10.53 -15.52 -5.93
C ASP A 354 10.39 -13.98 -6.00
N HIS A 355 11.25 -13.27 -5.26
CA HIS A 355 11.45 -11.83 -5.39
C HIS A 355 10.15 -11.01 -5.31
N TYR A 356 9.44 -11.10 -4.20
CA TYR A 356 8.20 -10.34 -4.00
C TYR A 356 8.43 -8.83 -4.24
N GLN A 357 7.77 -8.27 -5.25
CA GLN A 357 7.84 -6.84 -5.60
C GLN A 357 9.28 -6.26 -5.61
N SER A 358 10.28 -7.03 -6.06
CA SER A 358 11.71 -6.69 -5.88
C SER A 358 12.12 -5.31 -6.39
N HIS A 359 11.51 -4.81 -7.47
CA HIS A 359 11.74 -3.46 -7.98
C HIS A 359 11.41 -2.39 -6.93
N ARG A 360 10.16 -2.37 -6.45
CA ARG A 360 9.66 -1.43 -5.43
C ARG A 360 10.35 -1.64 -4.09
N LEU A 361 10.68 -2.88 -3.72
CA LEU A 361 11.40 -3.11 -2.47
C LEU A 361 12.85 -2.64 -2.55
N SER A 362 13.54 -2.83 -3.68
CA SER A 362 14.89 -2.29 -3.87
C SER A 362 14.90 -0.76 -3.76
N TYR A 363 13.84 -0.12 -4.24
CA TYR A 363 13.65 1.32 -4.08
C TYR A 363 13.65 1.76 -2.60
N TRP A 364 12.82 1.15 -1.76
CA TRP A 364 12.76 1.48 -0.31
C TRP A 364 13.98 1.01 0.48
N LEU A 365 14.57 -0.13 0.12
CA LEU A 365 15.66 -0.74 0.88
C LEU A 365 17.05 -0.20 0.50
N ASN A 366 17.23 0.26 -0.74
CA ASN A 366 18.54 0.67 -1.26
C ASN A 366 18.59 2.13 -1.71
N LEU A 367 17.61 2.62 -2.49
CA LEU A 367 17.69 3.97 -3.07
C LEU A 367 17.37 5.06 -2.05
N ILE A 368 16.21 4.99 -1.41
CA ILE A 368 15.79 6.00 -0.42
C ILE A 368 16.84 6.19 0.69
N PRO A 369 17.38 5.13 1.33
CA PRO A 369 18.40 5.30 2.35
C PRO A 369 19.67 6.00 1.87
N ARG A 370 20.02 5.89 0.58
CA ARG A 370 21.17 6.59 0.00
C ARG A 370 20.90 8.07 -0.27
N ILE A 371 19.66 8.44 -0.55
CA ILE A 371 19.22 9.84 -0.69
C ILE A 371 19.09 10.48 0.70
N HIS A 372 18.61 9.71 1.69
CA HIS A 372 18.39 10.14 3.06
C HIS A 372 19.69 10.19 3.89
N VAL A 373 20.66 10.98 3.44
CA VAL A 373 21.94 11.23 4.11
C VAL A 373 22.12 12.73 4.29
N PRO A 374 22.65 13.23 5.43
CA PRO A 374 22.94 14.64 5.58
C PRO A 374 24.00 15.10 4.57
N GLY A 375 23.73 16.21 3.86
CA GLY A 375 24.71 16.82 2.97
C GLY A 375 25.88 17.43 3.74
N VAL A 376 27.09 17.38 3.16
CA VAL A 376 28.33 17.84 3.83
C VAL A 376 28.37 19.36 4.02
N SER A 377 27.51 20.14 3.33
CA SER A 377 27.47 21.61 3.42
C SER A 377 26.19 22.25 2.87
N SER A 378 25.04 21.58 2.97
CA SER A 378 23.76 22.14 2.53
C SER A 378 23.11 22.95 3.66
N ALA A 379 22.64 24.17 3.35
CA ALA A 379 21.73 24.89 4.24
C ALA A 379 20.52 24.03 4.57
N PHE A 380 20.03 24.10 5.81
CA PHE A 380 18.92 23.26 6.30
C PHE A 380 17.68 23.33 5.41
N GLU A 381 17.42 24.50 4.82
CA GLU A 381 16.32 24.74 3.89
C GLU A 381 16.34 23.81 2.67
N HIS A 382 17.52 23.39 2.18
CA HIS A 382 17.64 22.46 1.06
C HIS A 382 17.16 21.04 1.37
N HIS A 383 16.94 20.71 2.65
CA HIS A 383 16.37 19.43 3.02
C HIS A 383 14.84 19.47 3.13
N LEU A 384 14.21 20.64 3.08
CA LEU A 384 12.78 20.80 3.28
C LEU A 384 12.00 20.54 1.98
N LEU A 385 10.70 20.32 2.12
CA LEU A 385 9.76 20.29 0.99
C LEU A 385 9.54 21.72 0.46
N GLU A 386 9.22 21.85 -0.81
CA GLU A 386 8.69 23.11 -1.34
C GLU A 386 7.40 23.51 -0.61
N ASP A 387 7.28 24.79 -0.26
CA ASP A 387 6.18 25.33 0.54
C ASP A 387 5.96 24.58 1.87
N PHE A 388 7.07 24.25 2.54
CA PHE A 388 7.07 23.45 3.76
C PHE A 388 6.12 23.97 4.86
N GLU A 389 5.98 25.29 4.96
CA GLU A 389 5.18 25.96 5.98
C GLU A 389 3.67 25.93 5.70
N ASN A 390 3.25 25.66 4.45
CA ASN A 390 1.84 25.70 4.09
C ASN A 390 1.10 24.43 4.57
N PRO A 391 0.18 24.53 5.54
CA PRO A 391 -0.52 23.37 6.08
C PRO A 391 -1.49 22.72 5.07
N VAL A 392 -1.93 23.45 4.05
CA VAL A 392 -2.85 22.94 3.01
C VAL A 392 -2.18 21.88 2.13
N ASN A 393 -0.85 21.85 2.08
CA ASN A 393 -0.08 20.88 1.31
C ASN A 393 0.07 19.52 1.98
N TYR A 394 -0.57 19.29 3.13
CA TYR A 394 -0.46 18.07 3.91
C TYR A 394 -1.83 17.50 4.27
N GLU A 395 -1.89 16.19 4.47
CA GLU A 395 -3.07 15.46 4.90
C GLU A 395 -2.81 14.83 6.26
N GLY A 396 -3.34 15.44 7.31
CA GLY A 396 -3.17 14.99 8.69
C GLY A 396 -2.12 15.78 9.46
N ILE A 397 -1.65 15.21 10.58
CA ILE A 397 -0.74 15.89 11.49
C ILE A 397 0.69 15.66 11.02
N VAL A 398 1.43 16.75 10.88
CA VAL A 398 2.84 16.72 10.51
C VAL A 398 3.73 16.99 11.70
N ARG A 399 4.91 16.39 11.71
CA ARG A 399 5.91 16.70 12.73
C ARG A 399 6.44 18.14 12.58
N GLU A 400 6.75 18.74 13.72
CA GLU A 400 7.52 19.97 13.79
C GLU A 400 8.97 19.63 13.42
N MET A 401 9.58 20.39 12.52
CA MET A 401 11.00 20.26 12.23
C MET A 401 11.69 21.51 12.73
N THR A 402 12.46 21.37 13.80
CA THR A 402 13.27 22.47 14.33
C THR A 402 14.69 22.36 13.78
N ALA A 403 15.35 23.49 13.53
CA ALA A 403 16.74 23.53 13.05
C ALA A 403 17.75 22.82 13.98
N VAL A 404 17.34 22.52 15.22
CA VAL A 404 18.15 21.83 16.24
C VAL A 404 18.12 20.30 16.06
N GLU A 405 17.01 19.74 15.55
CA GLU A 405 16.87 18.28 15.37
C GLU A 405 17.78 17.75 14.24
N SER A 406 18.09 18.56 13.23
CA SER A 406 19.04 18.19 12.17
C SER A 406 20.50 18.21 12.65
N LEU A 407 20.87 19.12 13.56
CA LEU A 407 22.19 19.15 14.19
C LEU A 407 22.41 17.92 15.09
N LEU A 408 21.36 17.44 15.77
CA LEU A 408 21.40 16.21 16.58
C LEU A 408 21.41 14.94 15.71
N ALA A 409 20.70 14.95 14.58
CA ALA A 409 20.77 13.86 13.59
C ALA A 409 22.18 13.72 12.98
N ASN A 410 22.91 14.82 12.81
CA ASN A 410 24.33 14.79 12.41
C ASN A 410 25.24 14.17 13.48
N GLN A 411 24.89 14.27 14.77
CA GLN A 411 25.68 13.70 15.87
C GLN A 411 25.45 12.20 16.08
N HIS A 412 24.26 11.66 15.76
CA HIS A 412 23.98 10.24 15.89
C HIS A 412 24.78 9.37 14.90
N ASN A 413 25.16 9.91 13.74
CA ASN A 413 26.00 9.21 12.75
C ASN A 413 27.51 9.41 12.94
N SER A 414 27.95 10.33 13.79
CA SER A 414 29.38 10.58 14.05
C SER A 414 29.94 9.84 15.28
N ARG A 415 29.11 9.09 16.02
CA ARG A 415 29.56 8.23 17.13
C ARG A 415 30.19 6.90 16.73
N GLU A 416 30.23 6.56 15.45
CA GLU A 416 30.99 5.39 14.97
C GLU A 416 32.50 5.66 14.82
N ASN A 417 33.00 6.88 15.05
CA ASN A 417 34.43 7.16 15.00
C ASN A 417 34.84 8.23 16.02
N SER A 418 35.06 7.84 17.29
CA SER A 418 36.18 8.33 18.12
C SER A 418 36.06 7.81 19.56
N ASN A 419 36.93 6.86 19.90
CA ASN A 419 37.36 6.63 21.26
C ASN A 419 38.44 7.66 21.62
N SER A 420 38.14 8.63 22.48
CA SER A 420 39.07 9.17 23.50
C SER A 420 38.41 10.28 24.33
N PHE A 421 38.62 10.23 25.65
CA PHE A 421 38.51 11.26 26.71
C PHE A 421 38.47 12.73 26.22
N ASP A 422 37.75 13.69 26.82
CA ASP A 422 37.83 14.09 28.24
C ASP A 422 36.69 15.06 28.68
N LYS A 423 36.64 15.36 29.99
CA LYS A 423 35.61 16.12 30.75
C LYS A 423 35.53 17.65 30.48
N SER A 424 34.33 18.20 30.75
CA SER A 424 34.02 19.48 31.46
C SER A 424 33.32 20.63 30.70
N ALA A 425 32.58 21.44 31.50
CA ALA A 425 31.89 22.73 31.29
C ALA A 425 30.47 22.70 30.65
N HIS A 426 29.37 22.90 31.40
CA HIS A 426 28.79 24.19 31.89
C HIS A 426 28.63 25.28 30.81
N SER A 427 27.39 25.56 30.38
CA SER A 427 26.81 26.91 30.43
C SER A 427 25.34 26.94 30.03
N THR A 428 24.66 27.85 30.71
CA THR A 428 23.27 28.31 30.72
C THR A 428 22.86 29.05 29.45
N PHE A 429 21.61 28.91 28.99
CA PHE A 429 20.91 30.01 28.29
C PHE A 429 19.44 30.11 28.67
N ALA A 430 19.04 31.37 28.83
CA ALA A 430 17.85 31.86 29.51
C ALA A 430 16.65 32.08 28.58
N ALA A 431 15.51 32.27 29.24
CA ALA A 431 14.15 32.42 28.71
C ALA A 431 13.89 33.68 27.88
N VAL A 432 12.85 33.61 27.05
CA VAL A 432 12.06 34.77 26.60
C VAL A 432 10.56 34.44 26.79
N ASN A 433 9.91 35.23 27.64
CA ASN A 433 8.45 35.36 27.79
C ASN A 433 7.92 36.24 26.64
N ASN A 434 6.67 36.22 26.15
CA ASN A 434 5.39 36.54 26.81
C ASN A 434 4.31 36.57 25.70
N PHE A 435 3.05 36.17 26.00
CA PHE A 435 1.83 36.97 25.75
C PHE A 435 0.59 36.21 26.28
N GLY A 436 -0.19 36.85 27.17
CA GLY A 436 -1.54 36.45 27.62
C GLY A 436 -2.62 36.78 26.57
N ASN A 437 -3.91 36.50 26.70
CA ASN A 437 -4.81 36.33 27.86
C ASN A 437 -6.10 35.56 27.44
N ASN A 438 -6.64 34.78 28.39
CA ASN A 438 -8.02 34.58 28.89
C ASN A 438 -9.29 34.64 28.00
N VAL A 439 -10.22 33.69 28.28
CA VAL A 439 -11.69 33.80 28.62
C VAL A 439 -12.42 32.50 28.13
N SER A 440 -12.83 31.53 28.98
CA SER A 440 -14.09 31.34 29.79
C SER A 440 -15.40 31.33 28.96
N ALA A 441 -16.40 30.45 29.04
CA ALA A 441 -16.73 29.18 29.73
C ALA A 441 -18.11 28.67 29.20
N LYS A 442 -18.50 27.43 29.59
CA LYS A 442 -19.88 26.85 29.78
C LYS A 442 -20.33 25.65 28.92
N THR A 443 -20.13 24.45 29.48
CA THR A 443 -21.10 23.39 29.83
C THR A 443 -22.36 23.13 28.97
N SER A 444 -22.52 21.88 28.48
CA SER A 444 -23.61 20.95 28.87
C SER A 444 -23.37 19.52 28.32
N VAL A 445 -24.11 18.56 28.88
CA VAL A 445 -23.82 17.13 29.07
C VAL A 445 -24.47 16.26 27.98
N SER A 446 -23.78 15.21 27.49
CA SER A 446 -24.31 13.83 27.38
C SER A 446 -23.31 12.88 26.70
N SER A 447 -23.56 11.60 26.93
CA SER A 447 -22.69 10.42 26.97
C SER A 447 -22.50 9.67 25.64
N LEU A 448 -21.51 8.74 25.68
CA LEU A 448 -21.28 7.54 24.84
C LEU A 448 -20.23 7.65 23.71
N TRP A 449 -19.12 6.90 23.92
CA TRP A 449 -18.11 6.33 23.01
C TRP A 449 -17.88 7.00 21.62
N PRO A 450 -16.67 7.52 21.30
CA PRO A 450 -16.38 7.94 19.95
C PRO A 450 -15.61 6.86 19.17
N ILE A 451 -16.33 6.21 18.26
CA ILE A 451 -15.81 5.81 16.95
C ILE A 451 -15.66 7.12 16.16
N ASP A 452 -14.43 7.54 15.86
CA ASP A 452 -14.18 8.80 15.14
C ASP A 452 -14.51 8.62 13.64
N THR A 453 -15.79 8.81 13.28
CA THR A 453 -16.22 9.15 11.92
C THR A 453 -16.25 10.67 11.77
N LEU A 454 -15.41 11.22 10.91
CA LEU A 454 -15.42 12.65 10.55
C LEU A 454 -16.67 12.98 9.72
N ASN A 455 -17.66 13.66 10.33
CA ASN A 455 -18.80 14.28 9.65
C ASN A 455 -18.49 15.76 9.43
N VAL A 456 -18.13 16.12 8.21
CA VAL A 456 -17.97 17.51 7.77
C VAL A 456 -19.29 17.95 7.16
N ASN A 457 -20.11 18.67 7.92
CA ASN A 457 -21.23 19.43 7.40
C ASN A 457 -21.42 20.72 8.23
N GLY A 458 -21.30 21.86 7.55
CA GLY A 458 -21.82 23.15 7.99
C GLY A 458 -20.77 24.23 8.23
N VAL A 459 -20.35 24.92 7.15
CA VAL A 459 -20.50 26.39 7.00
C VAL A 459 -20.52 26.68 5.48
N PHE A 460 -21.71 26.88 4.93
CA PHE A 460 -21.94 27.69 3.74
C PHE A 460 -22.67 28.94 4.23
N ASP A 461 -22.13 30.12 3.90
CA ASP A 461 -22.85 31.33 3.51
C ASP A 461 -21.81 32.44 3.29
N ASP A 462 -21.50 32.75 2.03
CA ASP A 462 -21.55 34.12 1.52
C ASP A 462 -21.29 34.18 0.00
N GLU A 463 -22.35 34.52 -0.71
CA GLU A 463 -22.54 34.54 -2.16
C GLU A 463 -22.08 35.87 -2.79
N LYS A 464 -20.79 36.23 -2.67
CA LYS A 464 -20.32 37.51 -3.24
C LYS A 464 -18.94 37.61 -3.88
N ASP A 465 -18.14 36.53 -3.96
CA ASP A 465 -16.80 36.59 -4.57
C ASP A 465 -16.62 35.85 -5.92
N ILE A 466 -17.70 35.32 -6.50
CA ILE A 466 -17.62 34.51 -7.74
C ILE A 466 -17.35 35.36 -9.00
N ASN A 467 -17.67 36.66 -9.00
CA ASN A 467 -17.53 37.50 -10.20
C ASN A 467 -16.15 38.16 -10.36
N ASN A 468 -15.28 38.13 -9.34
CA ASN A 468 -13.91 38.66 -9.45
C ASN A 468 -12.84 37.59 -9.75
N TYR A 469 -13.13 36.30 -9.56
CA TYR A 469 -12.21 35.20 -9.88
C TYR A 469 -12.19 34.81 -11.38
N LEU A 470 -13.27 35.10 -12.12
CA LEU A 470 -13.35 34.79 -13.55
C LEU A 470 -12.56 35.76 -14.44
N ASN A 471 -12.33 37.00 -13.98
CA ASN A 471 -11.55 37.99 -14.73
C ASN A 471 -10.04 37.98 -14.40
N GLY A 472 -9.65 37.38 -13.27
CA GLY A 472 -8.23 37.19 -12.90
C GLY A 472 -7.58 35.93 -13.48
N SER A 473 -8.39 34.94 -13.88
CA SER A 473 -7.90 33.65 -14.38
C SER A 473 -7.78 33.57 -15.92
N PHE A 474 -8.16 34.64 -16.63
CA PHE A 474 -8.04 34.71 -18.10
C PHE A 474 -6.85 35.57 -18.57
N SER A 475 -6.24 36.38 -17.69
CA SER A 475 -5.10 37.25 -18.02
C SER A 475 -3.72 36.65 -17.69
N MET A 476 -3.66 35.41 -17.19
CA MET A 476 -2.41 34.68 -16.91
C MET A 476 -2.25 33.41 -17.75
N ILE A 477 -2.92 33.32 -18.90
CA ILE A 477 -2.76 32.22 -19.88
C ILE A 477 -2.01 32.68 -21.16
N VAL A 478 -1.52 33.92 -21.20
CA VAL A 478 -0.72 34.40 -22.34
C VAL A 478 0.57 35.05 -21.86
N GLN A 479 1.51 34.24 -21.39
CA GLN A 479 2.92 34.64 -21.40
C GLN A 479 3.85 33.43 -21.65
N GLU A 480 4.26 33.34 -22.92
CA GLU A 480 5.51 32.77 -23.44
C GLU A 480 5.92 31.35 -22.99
N THR A 481 5.34 30.33 -23.62
CA THR A 481 6.08 29.09 -23.89
C THR A 481 6.92 29.29 -25.15
N THR A 482 8.19 29.62 -24.99
CA THR A 482 9.18 29.56 -26.07
C THR A 482 9.44 28.09 -26.41
N TYR A 483 8.63 27.53 -27.30
CA TYR A 483 8.94 26.27 -27.96
C TYR A 483 10.30 26.41 -28.65
N SER A 484 11.23 25.49 -28.40
CA SER A 484 12.51 25.44 -29.10
C SER A 484 12.25 25.47 -30.61
N THR A 485 12.90 26.39 -31.33
CA THR A 485 12.79 26.55 -32.79
C THR A 485 13.00 25.23 -33.53
N ALA A 486 13.74 24.29 -32.95
CA ALA A 486 13.91 22.93 -33.47
C ALA A 486 12.61 22.11 -33.52
N LEU A 487 11.74 22.23 -32.51
CA LEU A 487 10.49 21.46 -32.43
C LEU A 487 9.45 21.99 -33.41
N SER A 488 9.33 23.32 -33.58
CA SER A 488 8.40 23.91 -34.56
C SER A 488 8.81 23.60 -36.00
N VAL A 489 10.12 23.62 -36.29
CA VAL A 489 10.66 23.24 -37.60
C VAL A 489 10.40 21.76 -37.87
N THR A 490 10.56 20.88 -36.88
CA THR A 490 10.29 19.44 -37.04
C THR A 490 8.81 19.17 -37.31
N ILE A 491 7.90 19.84 -36.61
CA ILE A 491 6.45 19.72 -36.84
C ILE A 491 6.08 20.26 -38.23
N ALA A 492 6.66 21.39 -38.66
CA ALA A 492 6.40 21.96 -39.98
C ALA A 492 6.86 21.04 -41.12
N ILE A 493 8.05 20.44 -40.99
CA ILE A 493 8.58 19.46 -41.94
C ILE A 493 7.71 18.20 -41.96
N GLY A 494 7.31 17.70 -40.78
CA GLY A 494 6.43 16.53 -40.65
C GLY A 494 5.08 16.73 -41.32
N CYS A 495 4.44 17.88 -41.10
CA CYS A 495 3.16 18.22 -41.74
C CYS A 495 3.28 18.36 -43.26
N SER A 496 4.39 18.93 -43.74
CA SER A 496 4.63 19.10 -45.19
C SER A 496 4.83 17.76 -45.90
N LEU A 497 5.54 16.81 -45.27
CA LEU A 497 5.72 15.44 -45.81
C LEU A 497 4.41 14.66 -45.82
N LEU A 498 3.54 14.86 -44.83
CA LEU A 498 2.23 14.23 -44.77
C LEU A 498 1.32 14.71 -45.92
N VAL A 499 1.27 16.03 -46.15
CA VAL A 499 0.50 16.62 -47.26
C VAL A 499 1.04 16.15 -48.62
N LEU A 500 2.37 16.08 -48.77
CA LEU A 500 2.98 15.60 -50.01
C LEU A 500 2.63 14.13 -50.28
N ASN A 501 2.64 13.27 -49.26
CA ASN A 501 2.18 11.88 -49.39
C ASN A 501 0.71 11.79 -49.79
N ILE A 502 -0.17 12.61 -49.20
CA ILE A 502 -1.59 12.65 -49.58
C ILE A 502 -1.75 13.05 -51.05
N LEU A 503 -1.02 14.06 -51.52
CA LEU A 503 -1.08 14.51 -52.91
C LEU A 503 -0.54 13.47 -53.90
N VAL A 504 0.52 12.73 -53.53
CA VAL A 504 1.03 11.61 -54.34
C VAL A 504 0.00 10.50 -54.43
N PHE A 505 -0.64 10.13 -53.31
CA PHE A 505 -1.71 9.13 -53.31
C PHE A 505 -2.92 9.58 -54.13
N ALA A 506 -3.34 10.84 -54.00
CA ALA A 506 -4.41 11.41 -54.81
C ALA A 506 -4.06 11.43 -56.31
N GLY A 507 -2.81 11.75 -56.65
CA GLY A 507 -2.31 11.71 -58.02
C GLY A 507 -2.30 10.31 -58.63
N VAL A 508 -1.85 9.30 -57.87
CA VAL A 508 -1.89 7.89 -58.30
C VAL A 508 -3.34 7.40 -58.42
N PHE A 509 -4.21 7.81 -57.52
CA PHE A 509 -5.63 7.46 -57.58
C PHE A 509 -6.31 8.06 -58.81
N TYR A 510 -6.04 9.33 -59.09
CA TYR A 510 -6.56 10.03 -60.26
C TYR A 510 -6.00 9.46 -61.58
N HIS A 511 -4.72 9.07 -61.61
CA HIS A 511 -4.13 8.45 -62.79
C HIS A 511 -4.68 7.03 -63.05
N ARG A 512 -5.01 6.29 -61.99
CA ARG A 512 -5.64 4.97 -62.09
C ARG A 512 -7.09 5.05 -62.57
N ASP A 513 -7.82 6.08 -62.15
CA ASP A 513 -9.22 6.31 -62.56
C ASP A 513 -9.29 6.78 -64.03
N ARG A 514 -8.33 7.60 -64.48
CA ARG A 514 -8.21 8.00 -65.88
C ARG A 514 -7.82 6.84 -66.83
N GLY A 515 -7.27 5.75 -66.29
CA GLY A 515 -6.98 4.52 -67.03
C GLY A 515 -8.21 3.64 -67.30
N SER A 516 -9.38 3.96 -66.73
CA SER A 516 -10.60 3.15 -66.86
C SER A 516 -11.68 3.76 -67.76
N SER A 517 -11.42 4.89 -68.43
CA SER A 517 -12.39 5.54 -69.32
C SER A 517 -12.20 5.14 -70.79
N SER A 518 -12.33 3.85 -71.07
CA SER A 518 -12.72 3.33 -72.39
C SER A 518 -13.19 1.90 -72.22
N GLU A 519 -14.48 1.74 -71.93
CA GLU A 519 -15.39 0.85 -72.66
C GLU A 519 -16.75 0.83 -71.96
N THR A 520 -17.77 1.15 -72.75
CA THR A 520 -19.18 1.23 -72.42
C THR A 520 -19.86 -0.15 -72.41
N VAL A 521 -20.79 -0.31 -71.45
CA VAL A 521 -22.08 -1.06 -71.55
C VAL A 521 -22.12 -2.53 -71.07
N ASP A 522 -22.95 -2.69 -70.02
CA ASP A 522 -23.81 -3.81 -69.59
C ASP A 522 -23.23 -5.22 -69.35
N ASN A 523 -23.12 -5.61 -68.08
CA ASN A 523 -24.18 -6.40 -67.41
C ASN A 523 -23.77 -6.88 -66.02
N ASN A 524 -24.74 -6.82 -65.10
CA ASN A 524 -24.73 -7.33 -63.74
C ASN A 524 -23.99 -8.68 -63.55
N LYS A 525 -22.84 -8.64 -62.89
CA LYS A 525 -22.37 -9.72 -62.00
C LYS A 525 -21.73 -9.11 -60.76
N THR A 526 -22.51 -9.04 -59.69
CA THR A 526 -22.03 -8.69 -58.35
C THR A 526 -21.06 -9.77 -57.89
N TYR A 527 -19.78 -9.44 -57.77
CA TYR A 527 -18.82 -10.29 -57.07
C TYR A 527 -19.00 -10.08 -55.57
N GLU A 528 -19.70 -11.02 -54.93
CA GLU A 528 -19.86 -11.10 -53.48
C GLU A 528 -18.52 -11.51 -52.84
N VAL A 529 -17.80 -10.57 -52.22
CA VAL A 529 -16.67 -10.90 -51.34
C VAL A 529 -17.25 -11.38 -50.00
N ARG A 530 -17.38 -12.70 -49.85
CA ARG A 530 -17.80 -13.33 -48.59
C ARG A 530 -16.67 -13.30 -47.56
N MET A 531 -16.77 -12.41 -46.58
CA MET A 531 -16.04 -12.56 -45.32
C MET A 531 -16.85 -13.46 -44.38
N ARG A 532 -16.35 -14.66 -44.08
CA ARG A 532 -16.98 -15.58 -43.12
C ARG A 532 -16.61 -15.18 -41.70
N ILE A 533 -17.55 -14.63 -40.95
CA ILE A 533 -17.52 -14.61 -39.48
C ILE A 533 -18.50 -15.69 -39.00
N CYS A 534 -17.99 -16.74 -38.37
CA CYS A 534 -18.81 -17.79 -37.77
C CYS A 534 -19.15 -17.45 -36.32
N ILE A 535 -20.43 -17.24 -36.03
CA ILE A 535 -21.02 -17.38 -34.69
C ILE A 535 -21.98 -18.59 -34.73
N CYS A 536 -21.91 -19.43 -33.71
CA CYS A 536 -22.48 -20.77 -33.68
C CYS A 536 -24.02 -20.79 -33.48
N ASN A 537 -24.71 -21.44 -34.42
CA ASN A 537 -26.04 -22.09 -34.34
C ASN A 537 -27.27 -21.27 -33.88
N ASN A 538 -27.75 -20.38 -34.75
CA ASN A 538 -29.10 -20.47 -35.33
C ASN A 538 -29.24 -19.47 -36.49
N CYS A 539 -29.65 -19.96 -37.66
CA CYS A 539 -30.08 -19.12 -38.76
C CYS A 539 -31.40 -18.43 -38.40
N MET A 540 -31.40 -17.11 -38.35
CA MET A 540 -32.55 -16.34 -38.82
C MET A 540 -32.04 -15.29 -39.81
N LEU A 541 -32.62 -15.32 -41.01
CA LEU A 541 -32.48 -14.27 -42.00
C LEU A 541 -32.99 -12.97 -41.40
N HIS A 542 -32.17 -11.93 -41.42
CA HIS A 542 -32.69 -10.57 -41.46
C HIS A 542 -31.96 -9.82 -42.57
N SER A 543 -32.73 -9.49 -43.61
CA SER A 543 -32.31 -8.57 -44.66
C SER A 543 -32.26 -7.17 -44.05
N PHE A 544 -31.08 -6.54 -44.02
CA PHE A 544 -30.96 -5.13 -43.68
C PHE A 544 -30.46 -4.35 -44.90
N HIS A 545 -31.34 -3.50 -45.41
CA HIS A 545 -31.07 -2.53 -46.45
C HIS A 545 -30.02 -1.53 -45.96
N VAL A 546 -28.97 -1.35 -46.76
CA VAL A 546 -27.95 -0.31 -46.59
C VAL A 546 -28.63 1.04 -46.83
N ASN A 547 -29.01 1.75 -45.76
CA ASN A 547 -29.29 3.20 -45.81
C ASN A 547 -29.25 3.93 -44.43
N TYR A 548 -28.66 3.34 -43.38
CA TYR A 548 -28.58 4.00 -42.06
C TYR A 548 -27.18 3.93 -41.39
N ILE A 549 -26.10 3.93 -42.19
CA ILE A 549 -24.72 3.98 -41.67
C ILE A 549 -24.00 5.25 -42.18
N LEU A 550 -24.72 6.36 -42.32
CA LEU A 550 -24.10 7.68 -42.51
C LEU A 550 -24.62 8.76 -41.56
N PHE A 551 -25.29 8.37 -40.46
CA PHE A 551 -25.82 9.32 -39.48
C PHE A 551 -25.28 9.12 -38.05
N PHE A 552 -24.34 8.20 -37.81
CA PHE A 552 -23.83 7.91 -36.46
C PHE A 552 -22.32 8.14 -36.27
N ILE A 553 -21.63 8.76 -37.25
CA ILE A 553 -20.18 9.03 -37.17
C ILE A 553 -19.84 10.54 -37.16
N THR A 554 -20.83 11.44 -37.12
CA THR A 554 -20.60 12.90 -37.11
C THR A 554 -21.17 13.65 -35.90
N GLU A 555 -21.44 12.97 -34.78
CA GLU A 555 -21.88 13.62 -33.52
C GLU A 555 -21.07 13.16 -32.29
N ARG A 556 -19.75 13.08 -32.43
CA ARG A 556 -18.85 12.91 -31.27
C ARG A 556 -17.54 13.69 -31.38
N LEU A 557 -17.66 14.91 -31.89
CA LEU A 557 -16.65 15.97 -31.88
C LEU A 557 -17.41 17.30 -31.90
N PHE A 558 -18.05 17.67 -30.78
CA PHE A 558 -18.38 19.03 -30.32
C PHE A 558 -19.37 18.94 -29.14
N CYS A 559 -18.82 18.70 -27.94
CA CYS A 559 -19.20 19.27 -26.64
C CYS A 559 -18.17 18.79 -25.62
#